data_AF-A0A067E6Q4-F1
#
_entry.id   AF-A0A067E6Q4-F1
#
_cell.length_a   1.000
_cell.length_b   1.000
_cell.length_c   1.000
_cell.angle_alpha   90.00
_cell.angle_beta   90.00
_cell.angle_gamma   90.00
#
_symmetry.space_group_name_H-M   'P 1'
#
loop_
_entity.id
_entity.type
_entity.pdbx_description
1 polymer ?
#
loop_
_entity_poly.entity_id
_entity_poly.type
_entity_poly.pdbx_seq_one_letter_code
_entity_poly.pdbx_strand_id
1 'polypeptide(L)'
;MEDMARGERSPTVFPIWQRQILNARNPPQVTCIHHEYDEINTNEVPSDNMAHKSFFFSLKGIKALRNQLPFHLKDCSTFELLLAFLWKCRTIALKLQPEEIAKVSCIVNVRGKRYKMDIPPGYYGNAFTFSAVCSTAEQLCKNPIGYAVELVKKAKAQMNEEYIRSVADLMVIKGRRIKSSTRGNFIVSDLRNVGLGDVDFGWGKPIYGGAAGAVAVFSFCVKYQSKNGEPGILVPICLPQSAMERFQEELKRLMIQGSMEDLWNTNQTQVFSKL
;
A
#
# COMPACT_ATOMS: atom_id res chain seq x y z
N MET A 1 24.32 -10.21 1.98
CA MET A 1 24.88 -9.65 3.22
C MET A 1 24.61 -10.58 4.40
N GLU A 2 23.39 -11.09 4.58
CA GLU A 2 23.07 -12.10 5.59
C GLU A 2 24.00 -13.32 5.54
N ASP A 3 24.17 -13.93 4.37
CA ASP A 3 25.05 -15.10 4.19
C ASP A 3 26.48 -14.84 4.68
N MET A 4 27.06 -13.68 4.30
CA MET A 4 28.41 -13.31 4.73
C MET A 4 28.49 -13.06 6.23
N ALA A 5 27.45 -12.47 6.83
CA ALA A 5 27.38 -12.26 8.28
C ALA A 5 27.30 -13.58 9.06
N ARG A 6 26.71 -14.62 8.45
CA ARG A 6 26.68 -15.99 8.99
C ARG A 6 27.94 -16.81 8.71
N GLY A 7 28.94 -16.23 8.03
CA GLY A 7 30.21 -16.88 7.73
C GLY A 7 30.26 -17.63 6.40
N GLU A 8 29.25 -17.47 5.53
CA GLU A 8 29.29 -18.04 4.18
C GLU A 8 30.35 -17.35 3.32
N ARG A 9 31.05 -18.14 2.50
CA ARG A 9 32.14 -17.64 1.63
C ARG A 9 31.66 -16.82 0.44
N SER A 10 30.39 -16.95 0.07
CA SER A 10 29.78 -16.27 -1.08
C SER A 10 28.27 -16.08 -0.85
N PRO A 11 27.65 -15.04 -1.44
CA PRO A 11 26.21 -14.87 -1.33
C PRO A 11 25.45 -15.97 -2.08
N THR A 12 24.33 -16.42 -1.52
CA THR A 12 23.41 -17.38 -2.15
C THR A 12 22.84 -16.84 -3.46
N VAL A 13 22.66 -15.52 -3.55
CA VAL A 13 22.22 -14.81 -4.76
C VAL A 13 23.27 -13.77 -5.12
N PHE A 14 23.92 -13.95 -6.26
CA PHE A 14 24.89 -12.98 -6.77
C PHE A 14 24.20 -11.70 -7.23
N PRO A 15 24.76 -10.51 -6.93
CA PRO A 15 24.23 -9.25 -7.43
C PRO A 15 24.42 -9.16 -8.95
N ILE A 16 23.37 -8.78 -9.66
CA ILE A 16 23.34 -8.65 -11.12
C ILE A 16 22.97 -7.22 -11.51
N TRP A 17 23.83 -6.55 -12.28
CA TRP A 17 23.51 -5.25 -12.88
C TRP A 17 22.99 -5.42 -14.31
N GLN A 18 21.67 -5.35 -14.49
CA GLN A 18 21.03 -5.46 -15.79
C GLN A 18 19.86 -4.48 -15.94
N ARG A 19 20.10 -3.20 -15.65
CA ARG A 19 19.04 -2.18 -15.66
C ARG A 19 18.40 -1.95 -17.03
N GLN A 20 19.08 -2.32 -18.12
CA GLN A 20 18.63 -2.15 -19.49
C GLN A 20 17.32 -2.91 -19.79
N ILE A 21 17.00 -3.95 -19.02
CA ILE A 21 15.72 -4.68 -19.10
C ILE A 21 14.53 -3.75 -18.85
N LEU A 22 14.74 -2.68 -18.09
CA LEU A 22 13.74 -1.69 -17.71
C LEU A 22 13.81 -0.40 -18.54
N ASN A 23 14.60 -0.39 -19.63
CA ASN A 23 14.64 0.76 -20.52
C ASN A 23 13.31 0.91 -21.27
N ALA A 24 12.98 2.16 -21.60
CA ALA A 24 11.93 2.47 -22.57
C ALA A 24 12.24 1.83 -23.94
N ARG A 25 11.18 1.58 -24.70
CA ARG A 25 11.26 1.18 -26.11
C ARG A 25 11.88 2.31 -26.95
N ASN A 26 12.37 1.94 -28.13
CA ASN A 26 12.87 2.90 -29.12
C ASN A 26 12.16 2.68 -30.46
N PRO A 27 11.25 3.57 -30.89
CA PRO A 27 10.82 4.79 -30.19
C PRO A 27 9.94 4.48 -28.95
N PRO A 28 9.87 5.39 -27.96
CA PRO A 28 8.98 5.21 -26.81
C PRO A 28 7.51 5.34 -27.25
N GLN A 29 6.63 4.46 -26.75
CA GLN A 29 5.21 4.40 -27.08
C GLN A 29 4.36 4.25 -25.81
N VAL A 30 3.57 5.26 -25.48
CA VAL A 30 2.62 5.15 -24.36
C VAL A 30 1.34 4.51 -24.87
N THR A 31 1.03 3.31 -24.37
CA THR A 31 -0.11 2.48 -24.83
C THR A 31 -1.20 2.33 -23.79
N CYS A 32 -0.90 2.68 -22.53
CA CYS A 32 -1.81 2.57 -21.38
C CYS A 32 -2.08 3.95 -20.76
N ILE A 33 -3.21 4.05 -20.07
CA ILE A 33 -3.53 5.21 -19.22
C ILE A 33 -2.85 5.01 -17.86
N HIS A 34 -2.14 6.04 -17.41
CA HIS A 34 -1.31 6.01 -16.21
C HIS A 34 -1.72 7.08 -15.19
N HIS A 35 -2.83 6.83 -14.49
CA HIS A 35 -3.40 7.77 -13.51
C HIS A 35 -2.45 8.13 -12.36
N GLU A 36 -1.47 7.27 -12.07
CA GLU A 36 -0.41 7.50 -11.11
C GLU A 36 0.52 8.68 -11.49
N TYR A 37 0.59 9.04 -12.78
CA TYR A 37 1.43 10.11 -13.31
C TYR A 37 0.62 11.30 -13.88
N ASP A 38 -0.71 11.29 -13.73
CA ASP A 38 -1.55 12.43 -14.12
C ASP A 38 -1.16 13.69 -13.33
N GLU A 39 -1.03 14.82 -14.03
CA GLU A 39 -0.76 16.11 -13.42
C GLU A 39 -2.04 16.67 -12.82
N ILE A 40 -2.08 16.81 -11.49
CA ILE A 40 -3.21 17.43 -10.81
C ILE A 40 -2.74 18.75 -10.19
N ASN A 41 -3.24 19.87 -10.74
CA ASN A 41 -3.07 21.21 -10.18
C ASN A 41 -3.99 21.37 -8.97
N THR A 42 -3.52 20.99 -7.79
CA THR A 42 -4.27 21.19 -6.54
C THR A 42 -3.37 21.66 -5.41
N ASN A 43 -3.99 22.42 -4.51
CA ASN A 43 -3.45 22.92 -3.27
C ASN A 43 -2.73 21.80 -2.48
N GLU A 44 -1.52 22.11 -2.02
CA GLU A 44 -0.66 21.24 -1.22
C GLU A 44 -1.42 20.68 0.00
N VAL A 45 -1.00 19.50 0.46
CA VAL A 45 -1.46 18.95 1.73
C VAL A 45 -1.01 19.92 2.84
N PRO A 46 -1.92 20.50 3.64
CA PRO A 46 -1.52 21.37 4.74
C PRO A 46 -0.57 20.63 5.67
N SER A 47 0.62 21.19 5.89
CA SER A 47 1.72 20.54 6.61
C SER A 47 1.62 20.67 8.14
N ASP A 48 0.72 21.53 8.64
CA ASP A 48 0.68 21.84 10.06
C ASP A 48 -0.18 20.83 10.83
N ASN A 49 0.37 20.31 11.93
CA ASN A 49 -0.29 19.39 12.87
C ASN A 49 -0.71 18.02 12.29
N MET A 50 0.25 17.33 11.65
CA MET A 50 0.09 15.97 11.16
C MET A 50 0.20 14.94 12.29
N ALA A 51 -0.80 14.08 12.43
CA ALA A 51 -0.82 12.98 13.38
C ALA A 51 -0.33 11.69 12.71
N HIS A 52 0.63 11.02 13.35
CA HIS A 52 1.11 9.70 12.95
C HIS A 52 0.55 8.65 13.90
N LYS A 53 -0.24 7.71 13.37
CA LYS A 53 -0.79 6.59 14.14
C LYS A 53 -0.67 5.29 13.37
N SER A 54 -0.45 4.19 14.09
CA SER A 54 -0.39 2.84 13.52
C SER A 54 -1.62 2.05 13.89
N PHE A 55 -2.20 1.38 12.90
CA PHE A 55 -3.44 0.62 13.02
C PHE A 55 -3.15 -0.86 12.85
N PHE A 56 -3.49 -1.65 13.86
CA PHE A 56 -3.30 -3.10 13.85
C PHE A 56 -4.58 -3.80 13.39
N PHE A 57 -4.42 -4.69 12.40
CA PHE A 57 -5.48 -5.52 11.85
C PHE A 57 -5.15 -6.98 12.15
N SER A 58 -5.84 -7.56 13.14
CA SER A 58 -5.70 -8.98 13.45
C SER A 58 -6.28 -9.85 12.33
N LEU A 59 -5.86 -11.11 12.28
CA LEU A 59 -6.42 -12.07 11.32
C LEU A 59 -7.94 -12.23 11.47
N LYS A 60 -8.44 -12.17 12.71
CA LYS A 60 -9.88 -12.19 13.01
C LYS A 60 -10.59 -10.95 12.44
N GLY A 61 -10.04 -9.76 12.67
CA GLY A 61 -10.59 -8.52 12.12
C GLY A 61 -10.60 -8.50 10.58
N ILE A 62 -9.52 -8.98 9.95
CA ILE A 62 -9.45 -9.12 8.49
C ILE A 62 -10.51 -10.09 7.97
N LYS A 63 -10.73 -11.21 8.67
CA LYS A 63 -11.79 -12.17 8.31
C LYS A 63 -13.19 -11.56 8.47
N ALA A 64 -13.43 -10.80 9.53
CA ALA A 64 -14.69 -10.09 9.74
C ALA A 64 -14.97 -9.07 8.62
N LEU A 65 -13.97 -8.26 8.25
CA LEU A 65 -14.07 -7.35 7.10
C LEU A 65 -14.41 -8.10 5.80
N ARG A 66 -13.74 -9.23 5.55
CA ARG A 66 -13.98 -10.05 4.36
C ARG A 66 -15.40 -10.60 4.32
N ASN A 67 -16.00 -10.91 5.47
CA ASN A 67 -17.35 -11.43 5.55
C ASN A 67 -18.42 -10.40 5.16
N GLN A 68 -18.11 -9.10 5.24
CA GLN A 68 -19.00 -8.02 4.79
C GLN A 68 -19.06 -7.91 3.25
N LEU A 69 -18.16 -8.58 2.53
CA LEU A 69 -18.13 -8.56 1.07
C LEU A 69 -19.16 -9.53 0.47
N PRO A 70 -19.75 -9.17 -0.68
CA PRO A 70 -20.53 -10.12 -1.48
C PRO A 70 -19.65 -11.30 -1.91
N PHE A 71 -20.28 -12.45 -2.16
CA PHE A 71 -19.58 -13.72 -2.40
C PHE A 71 -18.52 -13.63 -3.51
N HIS A 72 -18.81 -12.93 -4.61
CA HIS A 72 -17.90 -12.79 -5.76
C HIS A 72 -16.65 -11.95 -5.48
N LEU A 73 -16.58 -11.25 -4.34
CA LEU A 73 -15.42 -10.46 -3.92
C LEU A 73 -14.65 -11.07 -2.75
N LYS A 74 -15.12 -12.19 -2.19
CA LYS A 74 -14.48 -12.84 -1.04
C LYS A 74 -13.10 -13.44 -1.36
N ASP A 75 -12.82 -13.65 -2.63
CA ASP A 75 -11.54 -14.11 -3.18
C ASP A 75 -10.46 -13.02 -3.25
N CYS A 76 -10.77 -11.76 -2.90
CA CYS A 76 -9.79 -10.67 -2.93
C CYS A 76 -8.59 -10.95 -2.00
N SER A 77 -7.40 -10.48 -2.35
CA SER A 77 -6.26 -10.63 -1.43
C SER A 77 -6.46 -9.77 -0.17
N THR A 78 -5.84 -10.15 0.95
CA THR A 78 -5.87 -9.32 2.17
C THR A 78 -5.35 -7.91 1.93
N PHE A 79 -4.38 -7.75 1.03
CA PHE A 79 -3.89 -6.44 0.63
C PHE A 79 -4.96 -5.63 -0.12
N GLU A 80 -5.66 -6.23 -1.08
CA GLU A 80 -6.76 -5.57 -1.80
C GLU A 80 -7.87 -5.11 -0.85
N LEU A 81 -8.26 -5.98 0.08
CA LEU A 81 -9.28 -5.68 1.10
C LEU A 81 -8.85 -4.50 1.99
N LEU A 82 -7.66 -4.57 2.57
CA LEU A 82 -7.17 -3.51 3.45
C LEU A 82 -6.96 -2.19 2.69
N LEU A 83 -6.43 -2.24 1.47
CA LEU A 83 -6.22 -1.05 0.64
C LEU A 83 -7.55 -0.36 0.34
N ALA A 84 -8.55 -1.09 -0.11
CA ALA A 84 -9.90 -0.57 -0.38
C ALA A 84 -10.53 0.02 0.89
N PHE A 85 -10.39 -0.68 2.01
CA PHE A 85 -10.93 -0.28 3.30
C PHE A 85 -10.31 1.02 3.80
N LEU A 86 -8.99 1.08 3.85
CA LEU A 86 -8.23 2.27 4.25
C LEU A 86 -8.50 3.44 3.32
N TRP A 87 -8.58 3.21 2.00
CA TRP A 87 -8.86 4.25 1.02
C TRP A 87 -10.23 4.89 1.23
N LYS A 88 -11.27 4.07 1.47
CA LYS A 88 -12.62 4.55 1.79
C LYS A 88 -12.62 5.33 3.10
N CYS A 89 -12.09 4.77 4.19
CA CYS A 89 -12.02 5.46 5.49
C CYS A 89 -11.26 6.80 5.39
N ARG A 90 -10.12 6.80 4.70
CA ARG A 90 -9.28 8.00 4.53
C ARG A 90 -10.02 9.09 3.76
N THR A 91 -10.73 8.72 2.71
CA THR A 91 -11.51 9.66 1.90
C THR A 91 -12.65 10.30 2.70
N ILE A 92 -13.40 9.49 3.47
CA ILE A 92 -14.45 10.00 4.36
C ILE A 92 -13.84 10.94 5.42
N ALA A 93 -12.76 10.52 6.05
CA ALA A 93 -12.09 11.27 7.12
C ALA A 93 -11.53 12.62 6.65
N LEU A 94 -11.04 12.70 5.41
CA LEU A 94 -10.54 13.96 4.84
C LEU A 94 -11.64 14.93 4.43
N LYS A 95 -12.91 14.50 4.39
CA LYS A 95 -14.05 15.31 3.91
C LYS A 95 -13.74 15.96 2.55
N LEU A 96 -13.25 15.14 1.62
CA LEU A 96 -13.05 15.59 0.25
C LEU A 96 -14.38 16.08 -0.35
N GLN A 97 -14.32 17.07 -1.24
CA GLN A 97 -15.53 17.53 -1.93
C GLN A 97 -16.13 16.39 -2.76
N PRO A 98 -17.46 16.30 -2.93
CA PRO A 98 -18.10 15.18 -3.62
C PRO A 98 -17.48 14.84 -4.99
N GLU A 99 -17.12 15.86 -5.77
CA GLU A 99 -16.53 15.76 -7.11
C GLU A 99 -14.99 15.61 -7.10
N GLU A 100 -14.35 15.80 -5.95
CA GLU A 100 -12.90 15.67 -5.81
C GLU A 100 -12.46 14.22 -6.06
N ILE A 101 -11.36 14.07 -6.82
CA ILE A 101 -10.81 12.75 -7.15
C ILE A 101 -10.06 12.18 -5.94
N ALA A 102 -10.58 11.08 -5.41
CA ALA A 102 -9.83 10.19 -4.55
C ALA A 102 -9.05 9.21 -5.43
N LYS A 103 -7.73 9.13 -5.24
CA LYS A 103 -6.85 8.23 -5.99
C LYS A 103 -6.13 7.31 -5.02
N VAL A 104 -6.16 6.01 -5.29
CA VAL A 104 -5.35 5.04 -4.56
C VAL A 104 -4.37 4.36 -5.50
N SER A 105 -3.11 4.28 -5.08
CA SER A 105 -2.07 3.56 -5.82
C SER A 105 -1.49 2.45 -4.97
N CYS A 106 -1.22 1.31 -5.60
CA CYS A 106 -0.43 0.24 -5.01
C CYS A 106 0.93 0.15 -5.68
N ILE A 107 1.98 -0.07 -4.87
CA ILE A 107 3.32 -0.35 -5.38
C ILE A 107 3.39 -1.83 -5.77
N VAL A 108 3.74 -2.11 -7.01
CA VAL A 108 3.85 -3.46 -7.55
C VAL A 108 5.31 -3.78 -7.83
N ASN A 109 5.84 -4.78 -7.13
CA ASN A 109 7.14 -5.38 -7.45
C ASN A 109 7.01 -6.12 -8.79
N VAL A 110 7.78 -5.71 -9.79
CA VAL A 110 7.73 -6.32 -11.14
C VAL A 110 8.74 -7.46 -11.32
N ARG A 111 9.50 -7.80 -10.27
CA ARG A 111 10.39 -8.96 -10.27
C ARG A 111 9.61 -10.28 -10.27
N GLY A 112 10.30 -11.33 -10.71
CA GLY A 112 9.74 -12.68 -10.81
C GLY A 112 9.03 -12.92 -12.13
N LYS A 113 8.39 -14.09 -12.25
CA LYS A 113 7.86 -14.59 -13.54
C LYS A 113 6.48 -14.05 -13.90
N ARG A 114 5.80 -13.35 -12.99
CA ARG A 114 4.39 -12.94 -13.16
C ARG A 114 4.18 -12.00 -14.35
N TYR A 115 5.11 -11.07 -14.56
CA TYR A 115 4.95 -9.99 -15.53
C TYR A 115 5.84 -10.13 -16.76
N LYS A 116 6.51 -11.28 -16.94
CA LYS A 116 7.37 -11.58 -18.10
C LYS A 116 8.44 -10.51 -18.40
N MET A 117 8.86 -9.77 -17.38
CA MET A 117 9.94 -8.79 -17.50
C MET A 117 11.34 -9.43 -17.42
N ASP A 118 11.43 -10.75 -17.17
CA ASP A 118 12.67 -11.53 -17.08
C ASP A 118 13.76 -10.91 -16.19
N ILE A 119 13.35 -10.22 -15.12
CA ILE A 119 14.28 -9.58 -14.19
C ILE A 119 15.00 -10.67 -13.38
N PRO A 120 16.34 -10.73 -13.43
CA PRO A 120 17.10 -11.74 -12.71
C PRO A 120 16.86 -11.65 -11.20
N PRO A 121 16.84 -12.79 -10.47
CA PRO A 121 16.71 -12.79 -9.01
C PRO A 121 17.76 -11.92 -8.30
N GLY A 122 18.97 -11.82 -8.87
CA GLY A 122 20.06 -11.01 -8.37
C GLY A 122 19.99 -9.50 -8.71
N TYR A 123 18.97 -9.04 -9.44
CA TYR A 123 18.88 -7.63 -9.81
C TYR A 123 18.71 -6.73 -8.59
N TYR A 124 19.75 -5.94 -8.31
CA TYR A 124 19.84 -5.11 -7.11
C TYR A 124 19.33 -3.67 -7.29
N GLY A 125 18.87 -3.30 -8.49
CA GLY A 125 18.26 -1.98 -8.73
C GLY A 125 16.76 -1.94 -8.40
N ASN A 126 16.12 -0.79 -8.59
CA ASN A 126 14.66 -0.65 -8.40
C ASN A 126 13.88 -1.31 -9.54
N ALA A 127 12.97 -2.22 -9.19
CA ALA A 127 12.07 -2.87 -10.14
C ALA A 127 10.65 -2.92 -9.55
N PHE A 128 10.00 -1.77 -9.53
CA PHE A 128 8.59 -1.65 -9.19
C PHE A 128 7.94 -0.58 -10.06
N THR A 129 6.62 -0.64 -10.15
CA THR A 129 5.79 0.43 -10.72
C THR A 129 4.57 0.65 -9.83
N PHE A 130 3.74 1.64 -10.15
CA PHE A 130 2.48 1.88 -9.48
C PHE A 130 1.34 1.39 -10.37
N SER A 131 0.28 0.90 -9.75
CA SER A 131 -1.03 0.83 -10.39
C SER A 131 -1.97 1.72 -9.58
N ALA A 132 -2.65 2.62 -10.27
CA ALA A 132 -3.58 3.57 -9.66
C ALA A 132 -5.01 3.35 -10.15
N VAL A 133 -5.96 3.64 -9.27
CA VAL A 133 -7.38 3.78 -9.61
C VAL A 133 -7.96 5.02 -8.96
N CYS A 134 -8.90 5.65 -9.67
CA CYS A 134 -9.56 6.87 -9.26
C CYS A 134 -11.05 6.60 -9.03
N SER A 135 -11.64 7.36 -8.11
CA SER A 135 -13.08 7.50 -7.91
C SER A 135 -13.36 8.92 -7.46
N THR A 136 -14.56 9.45 -7.70
CA THR A 136 -14.99 10.64 -6.97
C THR A 136 -15.17 10.29 -5.50
N ALA A 137 -14.96 11.27 -4.62
CA ALA A 137 -15.16 11.08 -3.19
C ALA A 137 -16.61 10.68 -2.88
N GLU A 138 -17.58 11.24 -3.59
CA GLU A 138 -18.99 10.89 -3.43
C GLU A 138 -19.25 9.40 -3.69
N GLN A 139 -18.80 8.89 -4.84
CA GLN A 139 -19.01 7.49 -5.21
C GLN A 139 -18.32 6.58 -4.21
N LEU A 140 -17.09 6.90 -3.79
CA LEU A 140 -16.36 6.08 -2.84
C LEU A 140 -17.01 6.10 -1.44
N CYS A 141 -17.55 7.24 -1.01
CA CYS A 141 -18.21 7.39 0.30
C CYS A 141 -19.58 6.71 0.35
N LYS A 142 -20.43 6.90 -0.68
CA LYS A 142 -21.82 6.41 -0.72
C LYS A 142 -21.94 4.91 -0.98
N ASN A 143 -21.06 4.32 -1.80
CA ASN A 143 -21.14 2.90 -2.16
C ASN A 143 -20.60 1.98 -1.05
N PRO A 144 -21.00 0.70 -0.97
CA PRO A 144 -20.45 -0.25 -0.01
C PRO A 144 -18.95 -0.52 -0.24
N ILE A 145 -18.28 -1.11 0.75
CA ILE A 145 -16.84 -1.41 0.66
C ILE A 145 -16.47 -2.29 -0.55
N GLY A 146 -17.40 -3.14 -1.01
CA GLY A 146 -17.23 -3.96 -2.22
C GLY A 146 -16.91 -3.14 -3.47
N TYR A 147 -17.47 -1.94 -3.62
CA TYR A 147 -17.16 -1.04 -4.73
C TYR A 147 -15.67 -0.66 -4.76
N ALA A 148 -15.11 -0.27 -3.61
CA ALA A 148 -13.69 0.06 -3.50
C ALA A 148 -12.81 -1.18 -3.76
N VAL A 149 -13.22 -2.36 -3.31
CA VAL A 149 -12.50 -3.63 -3.57
C VAL A 149 -12.47 -3.95 -5.06
N GLU A 150 -13.60 -3.78 -5.78
CA GLU A 150 -13.65 -3.99 -7.22
C GLU A 150 -12.69 -3.05 -7.98
N LEU A 151 -12.65 -1.78 -7.60
CA LEU A 151 -11.72 -0.80 -8.18
C LEU A 151 -10.26 -1.19 -7.95
N VAL A 152 -9.90 -1.57 -6.71
CA VAL A 152 -8.53 -1.99 -6.38
C VAL A 152 -8.15 -3.29 -7.09
N LYS A 153 -9.07 -4.26 -7.21
CA LYS A 153 -8.87 -5.49 -7.99
C LYS A 153 -8.60 -5.17 -9.47
N LYS A 154 -9.41 -4.28 -10.07
CA LYS A 154 -9.23 -3.83 -11.45
C LYS A 154 -7.87 -3.18 -11.66
N ALA A 155 -7.46 -2.27 -10.77
CA ALA A 155 -6.15 -1.61 -10.82
C ALA A 155 -5.03 -2.66 -10.89
N LYS A 156 -5.01 -3.59 -9.93
CA LYS A 156 -3.98 -4.64 -9.86
C LYS A 156 -4.02 -5.60 -11.06
N ALA A 157 -5.20 -5.86 -11.62
CA ALA A 157 -5.37 -6.73 -12.79
C ALA A 157 -4.86 -6.10 -14.10
N GLN A 158 -4.83 -4.77 -14.21
CA GLN A 158 -4.26 -4.06 -15.37
C GLN A 158 -2.73 -4.23 -15.47
N MET A 159 -2.07 -4.59 -14.38
CA MET A 159 -0.62 -4.74 -14.36
C MET A 159 -0.18 -5.96 -15.17
N ASN A 160 0.47 -5.70 -16.30
CA ASN A 160 1.07 -6.69 -17.19
C ASN A 160 2.38 -6.14 -17.79
N GLU A 161 3.06 -6.93 -18.62
CA GLU A 161 4.30 -6.51 -19.28
C GLU A 161 4.12 -5.19 -20.06
N GLU A 162 3.04 -5.08 -20.84
CA GLU A 162 2.77 -3.90 -21.66
C GLU A 162 2.56 -2.65 -20.80
N TYR A 163 1.82 -2.75 -19.70
CA TYR A 163 1.64 -1.65 -18.76
C TYR A 163 2.98 -1.17 -18.20
N ILE A 164 3.86 -2.10 -17.82
CA ILE A 164 5.19 -1.78 -17.28
C ILE A 164 6.06 -1.08 -18.33
N ARG A 165 6.05 -1.56 -19.58
CA ARG A 165 6.79 -0.93 -20.69
C ARG A 165 6.23 0.45 -21.03
N SER A 166 4.91 0.60 -21.03
CA SER A 166 4.23 1.88 -21.25
C SER A 166 4.60 2.92 -20.18
N VAL A 167 4.76 2.51 -18.90
CA VAL A 167 5.30 3.40 -17.85
C VAL A 167 6.72 3.87 -18.17
N ALA A 168 7.60 2.97 -18.58
CA ALA A 168 8.98 3.34 -18.92
C ALA A 168 9.03 4.35 -20.07
N ASP A 169 8.20 4.16 -21.10
CA ASP A 169 8.07 5.07 -22.24
C ASP A 169 7.52 6.43 -21.81
N LEU A 170 6.47 6.43 -20.99
CA LEU A 170 5.88 7.65 -20.44
C LEU A 170 6.92 8.46 -19.66
N MET A 171 7.75 7.80 -18.85
CA MET A 171 8.79 8.44 -18.05
C MET A 171 9.89 9.07 -18.91
N VAL A 172 10.18 8.53 -20.09
CA VAL A 172 11.14 9.13 -21.02
C VAL A 172 10.52 10.33 -21.74
N ILE A 173 9.24 10.25 -22.13
CA ILE A 173 8.54 11.31 -22.85
C ILE A 173 8.20 12.50 -21.94
N LYS A 174 7.60 12.24 -20.78
CA LYS A 174 7.07 13.27 -19.86
C LYS A 174 8.00 13.56 -18.67
N GLY A 175 9.08 12.79 -18.52
CA GLY A 175 9.97 12.84 -17.37
C GLY A 175 9.47 12.00 -16.19
N ARG A 176 10.35 11.79 -15.21
CA ARG A 176 10.11 10.93 -14.02
C ARG A 176 9.47 11.68 -12.86
N ARG A 177 8.39 12.43 -13.10
CA ARG A 177 7.78 13.26 -12.06
C ARG A 177 6.46 12.67 -11.59
N ILE A 178 6.42 12.17 -10.36
CA ILE A 178 5.16 12.01 -9.61
C ILE A 178 4.78 13.41 -9.14
N LYS A 179 4.09 14.18 -10.00
CA LYS A 179 3.72 15.57 -9.71
C LYS A 179 2.47 15.57 -8.82
N SER A 180 2.59 16.28 -7.69
CA SER A 180 1.50 16.62 -6.77
C SER A 180 0.80 15.42 -6.11
N SER A 181 1.20 15.13 -4.87
CA SER A 181 0.37 14.32 -3.97
C SER A 181 -0.77 15.19 -3.48
N THR A 182 -1.91 15.12 -4.16
CA THR A 182 -3.13 15.77 -3.69
C THR A 182 -3.53 15.15 -2.35
N ARG A 183 -4.31 15.88 -1.54
CA ARG A 183 -4.88 15.30 -0.30
C ARG A 183 -5.70 14.03 -0.58
N GLY A 184 -6.30 13.90 -1.77
CA GLY A 184 -7.04 12.74 -2.23
C GLY A 184 -6.17 11.54 -2.66
N ASN A 185 -4.85 11.71 -2.79
CA ASN A 185 -3.94 10.63 -3.13
C ASN A 185 -3.59 9.78 -1.90
N PHE A 186 -3.57 8.46 -2.08
CA PHE A 186 -3.14 7.51 -1.07
C PHE A 186 -2.33 6.38 -1.71
N ILE A 187 -1.10 6.18 -1.25
CA ILE A 187 -0.18 5.19 -1.84
C ILE A 187 0.16 4.17 -0.77
N VAL A 188 -0.07 2.88 -1.06
CA VAL A 188 0.23 1.81 -0.11
C VAL A 188 1.12 0.75 -0.74
N SER A 189 2.18 0.38 -0.02
CA SER A 189 3.05 -0.74 -0.38
C SER A 189 2.86 -1.91 0.58
N ASP A 190 2.93 -3.13 0.05
CA ASP A 190 2.86 -4.34 0.86
C ASP A 190 4.28 -4.84 1.19
N LEU A 191 4.74 -4.59 2.42
CA LEU A 191 6.07 -4.98 2.89
C LEU A 191 6.09 -6.37 3.53
N ARG A 192 4.94 -7.04 3.65
CA ARG A 192 4.81 -8.33 4.35
C ARG A 192 5.69 -9.44 3.76
N ASN A 193 6.05 -9.32 2.48
CA ASN A 193 6.81 -10.33 1.74
C ASN A 193 8.22 -9.85 1.34
N VAL A 194 8.71 -8.75 1.92
CA VAL A 194 10.07 -8.24 1.64
C VAL A 194 11.15 -9.05 2.37
N GLY A 195 10.77 -9.82 3.40
CA GLY A 195 11.71 -10.65 4.16
C GLY A 195 12.42 -9.92 5.31
N LEU A 196 12.04 -8.67 5.62
CA LEU A 196 12.66 -7.90 6.71
C LEU A 196 12.54 -8.57 8.08
N GLY A 197 11.51 -9.40 8.29
CA GLY A 197 11.31 -10.16 9.53
C GLY A 197 12.13 -11.45 9.62
N ASP A 198 12.81 -11.84 8.54
CA ASP A 198 13.49 -13.13 8.43
C ASP A 198 15.02 -13.01 8.37
N VAL A 199 15.56 -11.78 8.27
CA VAL A 199 17.00 -11.53 8.17
C VAL A 199 17.69 -11.83 9.51
N ASP A 200 18.69 -12.71 9.50
CA ASP A 200 19.50 -13.02 10.68
C ASP A 200 20.99 -12.75 10.43
N PHE A 201 21.54 -11.75 11.12
CA PHE A 201 22.96 -11.39 11.04
C PHE A 201 23.86 -12.16 12.02
N GLY A 202 23.35 -13.22 12.66
CA GLY A 202 24.06 -14.02 13.66
C GLY A 202 23.63 -13.78 15.11
N TRP A 203 22.64 -12.91 15.33
CA TRP A 203 22.08 -12.59 16.65
C TRP A 203 20.59 -12.94 16.77
N GLY A 204 20.05 -13.69 15.82
CA GLY A 204 18.65 -14.07 15.76
C GLY A 204 17.80 -13.13 14.90
N LYS A 205 16.53 -13.49 14.74
CA LYS A 205 15.55 -12.75 13.92
C LYS A 205 15.12 -11.44 14.57
N PRO A 206 14.80 -10.40 13.78
CA PRO A 206 14.33 -9.13 14.29
C PRO A 206 12.94 -9.24 14.91
N ILE A 207 12.72 -8.51 15.99
CA ILE A 207 11.39 -8.35 16.62
C ILE A 207 10.45 -7.54 15.71
N TYR A 208 11.00 -6.60 14.94
CA TYR A 208 10.26 -5.79 13.97
C TYR A 208 11.11 -5.48 12.75
N GLY A 209 10.52 -5.62 11.56
CA GLY A 209 11.16 -5.29 10.29
C GLY A 209 10.14 -4.64 9.36
N GLY A 210 10.14 -3.30 9.30
CA GLY A 210 9.20 -2.54 8.50
C GLY A 210 9.45 -1.04 8.54
N ALA A 211 8.56 -0.27 7.90
CA ALA A 211 8.63 1.18 7.92
C ALA A 211 8.46 1.74 9.34
N ALA A 212 9.20 2.80 9.68
CA ALA A 212 9.05 3.50 10.97
C ALA A 212 7.66 4.17 11.10
N GLY A 213 7.07 4.56 9.98
CA GLY A 213 5.75 5.18 9.93
C GLY A 213 5.29 5.48 8.50
N ALA A 214 4.17 6.17 8.39
CA ALA A 214 3.69 6.73 7.13
C ALA A 214 4.49 8.00 6.79
N VAL A 215 4.65 8.27 5.50
CA VAL A 215 5.36 9.45 4.98
C VAL A 215 4.41 10.18 4.04
N ALA A 216 3.84 11.30 4.50
CA ALA A 216 2.80 12.03 3.78
C ALA A 216 1.64 11.10 3.32
N VAL A 217 1.46 10.92 2.02
CA VAL A 217 0.42 10.05 1.44
C VAL A 217 0.82 8.57 1.35
N PHE A 218 2.07 8.22 1.69
CA PHE A 218 2.58 6.85 1.65
C PHE A 218 2.34 6.10 2.96
N SER A 219 1.86 4.87 2.82
CA SER A 219 1.64 3.92 3.90
C SER A 219 2.14 2.53 3.51
N PHE A 220 2.24 1.63 4.50
CA PHE A 220 2.88 0.33 4.36
C PHE A 220 2.09 -0.73 5.12
N CYS A 221 1.80 -1.86 4.48
CA CYS A 221 1.34 -3.05 5.21
C CYS A 221 2.56 -3.81 5.72
N VAL A 222 2.68 -3.96 7.04
CA VAL A 222 3.83 -4.62 7.69
C VAL A 222 3.32 -5.81 8.51
N LYS A 223 4.05 -6.94 8.46
CA LYS A 223 3.77 -8.07 9.37
C LYS A 223 4.08 -7.63 10.80
N TYR A 224 3.15 -7.87 11.71
CA TYR A 224 3.33 -7.46 13.10
C TYR A 224 2.72 -8.49 14.04
N GLN A 225 3.35 -8.65 15.19
CA GLN A 225 2.82 -9.44 16.30
C GLN A 225 2.49 -8.50 17.45
N SER A 226 1.26 -8.55 17.95
CA SER A 226 0.83 -7.72 19.07
C SER A 226 1.56 -8.10 20.36
N LYS A 227 1.47 -7.24 21.38
CA LYS A 227 2.05 -7.54 22.71
C LYS A 227 1.52 -8.84 23.32
N ASN A 228 0.32 -9.25 22.93
CA ASN A 228 -0.32 -10.49 23.40
C ASN A 228 0.01 -11.69 22.50
N GLY A 229 0.95 -11.56 21.57
CA GLY A 229 1.37 -12.63 20.66
C GLY A 229 0.45 -12.80 19.44
N GLU A 230 -0.60 -12.00 19.27
CA GLU A 230 -1.53 -12.14 18.15
C GLU A 230 -0.89 -11.65 16.83
N PRO A 231 -0.80 -12.49 15.79
CA PRO A 231 -0.29 -12.07 14.49
C PRO A 231 -1.31 -11.21 13.75
N GLY A 232 -0.81 -10.24 12.99
CA GLY A 232 -1.65 -9.40 12.14
C GLY A 232 -0.83 -8.48 11.24
N ILE A 233 -1.48 -7.42 10.80
CA ILE A 233 -0.93 -6.44 9.88
C ILE A 233 -0.98 -5.08 10.55
N LEU A 234 0.19 -4.42 10.65
CA LEU A 234 0.28 -3.05 11.10
C LEU A 234 0.33 -2.13 9.89
N VAL A 235 -0.47 -1.07 9.93
CA VAL A 235 -0.52 -0.05 8.88
C VAL A 235 -0.36 1.33 9.52
N PRO A 236 0.77 2.02 9.31
CA PRO A 236 0.93 3.38 9.78
C PRO A 236 0.19 4.34 8.84
N ILE A 237 -0.44 5.37 9.40
CA ILE A 237 -1.21 6.37 8.69
C ILE A 237 -0.79 7.76 9.20
N CYS A 238 -0.64 8.70 8.28
CA CYS A 238 -0.34 10.10 8.55
C CYS A 238 -1.47 10.95 7.97
N LEU A 239 -2.14 11.73 8.82
CA LEU A 239 -3.25 12.61 8.46
C LEU A 239 -3.23 13.86 9.34
N PRO A 240 -3.83 15.00 8.91
CA PRO A 240 -4.09 16.11 9.83
C PRO A 240 -4.83 15.62 11.08
N GLN A 241 -4.50 16.15 12.27
CA GLN A 241 -5.03 15.66 13.55
C GLN A 241 -6.56 15.46 13.55
N SER A 242 -7.33 16.45 13.07
CA SER A 242 -8.80 16.34 13.02
C SER A 242 -9.30 15.26 12.06
N ALA A 243 -8.58 15.02 10.96
CA ALA A 243 -8.88 13.94 10.03
C ALA A 243 -8.50 12.59 10.63
N MET A 244 -7.43 12.51 11.43
CA MET A 244 -7.06 11.28 12.13
C MET A 244 -8.14 10.83 13.12
N GLU A 245 -8.75 11.76 13.87
CA GLU A 245 -9.84 11.44 14.81
C GLU A 245 -11.04 10.83 14.07
N ARG A 246 -11.50 11.47 12.99
CA ARG A 246 -12.57 10.95 12.13
C ARG A 246 -12.21 9.62 11.49
N PHE A 247 -10.96 9.46 11.07
CA PHE A 247 -10.48 8.21 10.50
C PHE A 247 -10.59 7.05 11.50
N GLN A 248 -10.27 7.29 12.77
CA GLN A 248 -10.43 6.28 13.82
C GLN A 248 -11.90 5.90 14.04
N GLU A 249 -12.81 6.87 13.99
CA GLU A 249 -14.25 6.63 14.10
C GLU A 249 -14.77 5.80 12.91
N GLU A 250 -14.38 6.15 11.69
CA GLU A 250 -14.78 5.42 10.48
C GLU A 250 -14.22 4.00 10.44
N LEU A 251 -12.97 3.80 10.87
CA LEU A 251 -12.39 2.47 11.02
C LEU A 251 -13.23 1.61 11.97
N LYS A 252 -13.59 2.16 13.15
CA LYS A 252 -14.43 1.44 14.12
C LYS A 252 -15.81 1.12 13.55
N ARG A 253 -16.47 2.12 12.93
CA ARG A 253 -17.81 1.96 12.36
C ARG A 253 -17.87 0.82 11.36
N LEU A 254 -16.94 0.78 10.41
CA LEU A 254 -16.93 -0.24 9.37
C LEU A 254 -16.40 -1.60 9.87
N MET A 255 -15.61 -1.64 10.95
CA MET A 255 -15.26 -2.91 11.62
C MET A 255 -16.45 -3.53 12.34
N ILE A 256 -17.25 -2.71 13.04
CA ILE A 256 -18.39 -3.15 13.86
C ILE A 256 -19.58 -3.58 13.00
N GLN A 257 -19.77 -3.00 11.80
CA GLN A 257 -20.80 -3.44 10.85
C GLN A 257 -20.66 -4.93 10.40
N GLY A 258 -19.56 -5.62 10.76
CA GLY A 258 -19.35 -7.05 10.52
C GLY A 258 -19.47 -7.96 11.74
N SER A 259 -19.73 -7.44 12.94
CA SER A 259 -19.95 -8.24 14.15
C SER A 259 -21.02 -7.60 15.04
N MET A 260 -22.21 -8.21 15.11
CA MET A 260 -23.03 -8.07 16.30
C MET A 260 -22.30 -8.77 17.44
N GLU A 261 -21.81 -7.95 18.37
CA GLU A 261 -21.28 -8.24 19.70
C GLU A 261 -19.94 -9.05 19.77
N ASP A 262 -19.15 -8.72 20.80
CA ASP A 262 -17.87 -9.33 21.23
C ASP A 262 -16.52 -8.84 20.68
N LEU A 263 -16.26 -7.51 20.71
CA LEU A 263 -14.88 -6.99 20.60
C LEU A 263 -14.52 -5.86 21.59
N TRP A 264 -15.26 -5.69 22.69
CA TRP A 264 -14.92 -4.71 23.71
C TRP A 264 -14.25 -5.37 24.91
N ASN A 265 -12.92 -5.41 24.86
CA ASN A 265 -12.11 -5.21 26.06
C ASN A 265 -11.13 -4.07 25.81
N THR A 266 -11.70 -2.87 25.71
CA THR A 266 -10.98 -1.60 25.75
C THR A 266 -10.44 -1.39 27.16
N ASN A 267 -9.20 -1.79 27.38
CA ASN A 267 -8.31 -1.06 28.26
C ASN A 267 -6.94 -0.94 27.60
N GLN A 268 -6.68 0.29 27.17
CA GLN A 268 -5.37 0.85 26.81
C GLN A 268 -4.54 0.09 25.77
N THR A 269 -4.54 0.63 24.56
CA THR A 269 -3.28 0.72 23.82
C THR A 269 -3.20 2.07 23.11
N GLN A 270 -2.95 3.12 23.91
CA GLN A 270 -2.01 4.14 23.44
C GLN A 270 -0.66 3.41 23.29
N VAL A 271 -0.17 3.24 22.06
CA VAL A 271 1.26 3.03 21.84
C VAL A 271 1.79 4.33 21.26
N PHE A 272 2.58 4.99 22.09
CA PHE A 272 3.30 6.21 21.82
C PHE A 272 4.17 6.05 20.58
N SER A 273 4.14 7.08 19.74
CA SER A 273 5.24 7.40 18.85
C SER A 273 6.46 7.75 19.71
N LYS A 274 7.39 6.81 19.86
CA LYS A 274 8.81 7.05 20.13
C LYS A 274 9.59 5.76 19.85
N LEU A 275 10.05 5.65 18.61
CA LEU A 275 11.34 5.09 18.24
C LEU A 275 11.95 6.06 17.22
#